data_AF-A0A7W6J1Y0-F1
#
_entry.id   AF-A0A7W6J1Y0-F1
#
_cell.length_a   1.000
_cell.length_b   1.000
_cell.length_c   1.000
_cell.angle_alpha   90.00
_cell.angle_beta   90.00
_cell.angle_gamma   90.00
#
_symmetry.space_group_name_H-M   'P 1'
#
loop_
_entity.id
_entity.type
_entity.pdbx_description
1 polymer ?
#
loop_
_entity_poly.entity_id
_entity_poly.type
_entity_poly.pdbx_seq_one_letter_code
_entity_poly.pdbx_strand_id
1 'polypeptide(L)'
;MTINVVTERFTSRMLALHSELNRIARQFEPMPDDAMDSICEAISVVGRAIIDAPITAEQDIANKFRFAAVLIEYDAGDHADEPAALSSAISDLVAFRNDIWNAEIGGKHPFYAEAI
;
A
#
# COMPACT_ATOMS: atom_id res chain seq x y z
N MET A 1 -4.75 1.35 -34.00
CA MET A 1 -4.86 0.52 -32.79
C MET A 1 -3.88 1.10 -31.77
N THR A 2 -4.34 2.01 -30.94
CA THR A 2 -3.53 2.62 -29.88
C THR A 2 -3.55 1.66 -28.70
N ILE A 3 -2.45 0.96 -28.47
CA ILE A 3 -2.27 0.22 -27.21
C ILE A 3 -2.15 1.30 -26.15
N ASN A 4 -3.22 1.46 -25.37
CA ASN A 4 -3.22 2.27 -24.17
C ASN A 4 -2.36 1.50 -23.17
N VAL A 5 -1.04 1.73 -23.19
CA VAL A 5 -0.14 1.19 -22.17
C VAL A 5 -0.50 1.95 -20.90
N VAL A 6 -1.45 1.42 -20.14
CA VAL A 6 -1.68 1.85 -18.75
C VAL A 6 -0.33 1.68 -18.07
N THR A 7 0.38 2.79 -17.87
CA THR A 7 1.65 2.75 -17.17
C THR A 7 1.31 2.35 -15.75
N GLU A 8 1.61 1.11 -15.40
CA GLU A 8 1.25 0.54 -14.13
C GLU A 8 1.88 1.37 -13.00
N ARG A 9 1.04 1.84 -12.06
CA ARG A 9 1.47 2.74 -10.99
C ARG A 9 2.47 2.05 -10.07
N PHE A 10 3.34 2.84 -9.46
CA PHE A 10 4.35 2.35 -8.53
C PHE A 10 3.72 1.47 -7.43
N THR A 11 2.66 1.94 -6.80
CA THR A 11 1.92 1.22 -5.74
C THR A 11 1.35 -0.10 -6.22
N SER A 12 0.87 -0.20 -7.46
CA SER A 12 0.40 -1.46 -8.06
C SER A 12 1.53 -2.47 -8.21
N ARG A 13 2.68 -2.04 -8.76
CA ARG A 13 3.84 -2.93 -8.95
C ARG A 13 4.42 -3.42 -7.62
N MET A 14 4.50 -2.53 -6.62
CA MET A 14 5.02 -2.90 -5.30
C MET A 14 4.06 -3.82 -4.55
N LEU A 15 2.75 -3.60 -4.65
CA LEU A 15 1.77 -4.53 -4.11
C LEU A 15 1.89 -5.92 -4.73
N ALA A 16 2.03 -6.01 -6.06
CA ALA A 16 2.25 -7.27 -6.75
C ALA A 16 3.57 -7.95 -6.31
N LEU A 17 4.66 -7.19 -6.19
CA LEU A 17 5.94 -7.71 -5.71
C LEU A 17 5.82 -8.23 -4.27
N HIS A 18 5.17 -7.50 -3.37
CA HIS A 18 4.95 -7.90 -1.99
C HIS A 18 4.17 -9.23 -1.91
N SER A 19 3.12 -9.37 -2.70
CA SER A 19 2.35 -10.62 -2.79
C SER A 19 3.19 -11.78 -3.33
N GLU A 20 4.01 -11.55 -4.35
CA GLU A 20 4.88 -12.60 -4.92
C GLU A 20 5.98 -13.05 -3.95
N LEU A 21 6.59 -12.13 -3.21
CA LEU A 21 7.60 -12.47 -2.19
C LEU A 21 6.98 -13.35 -1.10
N ASN A 22 5.79 -12.99 -0.60
CA ASN A 22 5.05 -13.80 0.38
C ASN A 22 4.69 -15.19 -0.17
N ARG A 23 4.27 -15.25 -1.45
CA ARG A 23 3.96 -16.51 -2.12
C ARG A 23 5.20 -17.40 -2.22
N ILE A 24 6.35 -16.84 -2.60
CA ILE A 24 7.63 -17.55 -2.71
C ILE A 24 8.09 -18.06 -1.34
N ALA A 25 8.04 -17.23 -0.29
CA ALA A 25 8.40 -17.61 1.07
C ALA A 25 7.63 -18.87 1.52
N ARG A 26 6.30 -18.86 1.35
CA ARG A 26 5.43 -19.97 1.72
C ARG A 26 5.60 -21.20 0.83
N GLN A 27 5.84 -21.00 -0.47
CA GLN A 27 5.94 -22.12 -1.42
C GLN A 27 7.16 -23.01 -1.15
N PHE A 28 8.27 -22.41 -0.73
CA PHE A 28 9.54 -23.11 -0.58
C PHE A 28 9.88 -23.40 0.89
N GLU A 29 8.94 -23.21 1.81
CA GLU A 29 9.11 -23.61 3.21
C GLU A 29 9.06 -25.16 3.35
N PRO A 30 9.96 -25.77 4.16
CA PRO A 30 11.11 -25.16 4.84
C PRO A 30 12.28 -24.89 3.90
N MET A 31 12.99 -23.78 4.13
CA MET A 31 14.19 -23.37 3.40
C MET A 31 15.32 -22.99 4.38
N PRO A 32 16.58 -22.84 3.91
CA PRO A 32 17.66 -22.34 4.76
C PRO A 32 17.31 -20.98 5.39
N ASP A 33 17.65 -20.79 6.66
CA ASP A 33 17.30 -19.59 7.43
C ASP A 33 17.75 -18.29 6.74
N ASP A 34 19.01 -18.23 6.24
CA ASP A 34 19.52 -17.06 5.51
C ASP A 34 18.66 -16.66 4.30
N ALA A 35 18.06 -17.65 3.62
CA ALA A 35 17.19 -17.41 2.48
C ALA A 35 15.81 -16.90 2.93
N MET A 36 15.25 -17.45 4.02
CA MET A 36 14.01 -16.96 4.62
C MET A 36 14.18 -15.52 5.13
N ASP A 37 15.26 -15.25 5.87
CA ASP A 37 15.57 -13.92 6.40
C ASP A 37 15.68 -12.89 5.28
N SER A 38 16.38 -13.22 4.18
CA SER A 38 16.52 -12.32 3.03
C SER A 38 15.17 -12.02 2.36
N ILE A 39 14.27 -13.01 2.27
CA ILE A 39 12.93 -12.80 1.71
C ILE A 39 12.08 -11.96 2.66
N CYS A 40 12.12 -12.22 3.96
CA CYS A 40 11.42 -11.44 4.98
C CYS A 40 11.88 -9.97 4.99
N GLU A 41 13.19 -9.72 4.89
CA GLU A 41 13.74 -8.36 4.77
C GLU A 41 13.21 -7.67 3.50
N ALA A 42 13.22 -8.37 2.36
CA ALA A 42 12.66 -7.83 1.13
C ALA A 42 11.16 -7.52 1.23
N ILE A 43 10.37 -8.38 1.90
CA ILE A 43 8.94 -8.17 2.16
C ILE A 43 8.75 -6.87 2.96
N SER A 44 9.50 -6.70 4.05
CA SER A 44 9.43 -5.50 4.90
C SER A 44 9.82 -4.23 4.12
N VAL A 45 10.92 -4.24 3.37
CA VAL A 45 11.35 -3.10 2.55
C VAL A 45 10.29 -2.70 1.52
N VAL A 46 9.69 -3.69 0.84
CA VAL A 46 8.64 -3.42 -0.15
C VAL A 46 7.36 -2.92 0.53
N GLY A 47 6.99 -3.50 1.67
CA GLY A 47 5.85 -3.05 2.48
C GLY A 47 5.97 -1.59 2.87
N ARG A 48 7.14 -1.20 3.41
CA ARG A 48 7.43 0.20 3.75
C ARG A 48 7.39 1.12 2.53
N ALA A 49 7.89 0.67 1.38
CA ALA A 49 7.82 1.45 0.14
C ALA A 49 6.37 1.69 -0.32
N ILE A 50 5.44 0.76 -0.09
CA ILE A 50 4.00 0.96 -0.36
C ILE A 50 3.42 2.00 0.61
N ILE A 51 3.73 1.89 1.90
CA ILE A 51 3.26 2.81 2.95
C ILE A 51 3.72 4.24 2.66
N ASP A 52 4.99 4.44 2.31
CA ASP A 52 5.56 5.76 2.10
C ASP A 52 5.34 6.31 0.68
N ALA A 53 4.69 5.55 -0.21
CA ALA A 53 4.49 5.98 -1.60
C ALA A 53 3.66 7.26 -1.70
N PRO A 54 4.06 8.24 -2.53
CA PRO A 54 3.27 9.47 -2.72
C PRO A 54 1.97 9.18 -3.46
N ILE A 55 0.94 9.98 -3.16
CA ILE A 55 -0.36 9.89 -3.82
C ILE A 55 -0.42 10.83 -5.01
N THR A 56 -0.66 10.29 -6.20
CA THR A 56 -0.86 11.10 -7.42
C THR A 56 -2.20 10.82 -8.10
N ALA A 57 -2.93 9.80 -7.67
CA ALA A 57 -4.33 9.58 -8.00
C ALA A 57 -5.03 8.68 -6.97
N GLU A 58 -6.36 8.60 -7.07
CA GLU A 58 -7.20 7.72 -6.25
C GLU A 58 -6.76 6.24 -6.26
N GLN A 59 -6.22 5.77 -7.38
CA GLN A 59 -5.73 4.39 -7.50
C GLN A 59 -4.57 4.11 -6.54
N ASP A 60 -3.71 5.09 -6.24
CA ASP A 60 -2.61 4.92 -5.28
C ASP A 60 -3.16 4.70 -3.86
N ILE A 61 -4.19 5.47 -3.49
CA ILE A 61 -4.89 5.35 -2.21
C ILE A 61 -5.57 3.99 -2.11
N ALA A 62 -6.28 3.57 -3.16
CA ALA A 62 -6.92 2.26 -3.22
C ALA A 62 -5.90 1.12 -3.06
N ASN A 63 -4.71 1.25 -3.66
CA ASN A 63 -3.64 0.26 -3.50
C ASN A 63 -3.09 0.22 -2.06
N LYS A 64 -2.96 1.36 -1.37
CA LYS A 64 -2.58 1.38 0.05
C LYS A 64 -3.64 0.70 0.93
N PHE A 65 -4.93 0.90 0.67
CA PHE A 65 -5.99 0.16 1.37
C PHE A 65 -5.95 -1.35 1.08
N ARG A 66 -5.69 -1.75 -0.17
CA ARG A 66 -5.49 -3.18 -0.50
C ARG A 66 -4.30 -3.76 0.24
N PHE A 67 -3.20 -3.01 0.35
CA PHE A 67 -2.04 -3.43 1.13
C PHE A 67 -2.38 -3.61 2.61
N ALA A 68 -3.07 -2.65 3.23
CA ALA A 68 -3.54 -2.79 4.61
C ALA A 68 -4.44 -4.03 4.79
N ALA A 69 -5.34 -4.30 3.84
CA ALA A 69 -6.16 -5.51 3.86
C ALA A 69 -5.32 -6.79 3.77
N VAL A 70 -4.29 -6.82 2.92
CA VAL A 70 -3.36 -7.96 2.83
C VAL A 70 -2.66 -8.22 4.18
N LEU A 71 -2.26 -7.18 4.90
CA LEU A 71 -1.65 -7.32 6.23
C LEU A 71 -2.65 -7.86 7.27
N ILE A 72 -3.90 -7.37 7.25
CA ILE A 72 -4.97 -7.83 8.15
C ILE A 72 -5.31 -9.31 7.90
N GLU A 73 -5.30 -9.76 6.65
CA GLU A 73 -5.55 -11.16 6.28
C GLU A 73 -4.36 -12.08 6.59
N TYR A 74 -3.19 -11.53 6.94
CA TYR A 74 -1.97 -12.31 7.09
C TYR A 74 -1.91 -13.07 8.41
N ASP A 75 -2.27 -14.36 8.36
CA ASP A 75 -2.32 -15.28 9.50
C ASP A 75 -0.98 -15.51 10.24
N ALA A 76 0.16 -15.18 9.62
CA ALA A 76 1.49 -15.44 10.19
C ALA A 76 2.08 -14.29 11.03
N GLY A 77 1.30 -13.24 11.31
CA GLY A 77 1.51 -12.41 12.51
C GLY A 77 2.48 -11.23 12.43
N ASP A 78 2.92 -10.79 11.24
CA ASP A 78 3.64 -9.52 11.13
C ASP A 78 2.67 -8.33 11.14
N HIS A 79 2.31 -7.91 12.34
CA HIS A 79 1.44 -6.75 12.60
C HIS A 79 2.22 -5.44 12.77
N ALA A 80 3.55 -5.43 12.56
CA ALA A 80 4.37 -4.25 12.83
C ALA A 80 4.01 -3.08 11.90
N ASP A 81 3.77 -3.39 10.62
CA ASP A 81 3.46 -2.40 9.59
C ASP A 81 1.95 -2.16 9.40
N GLU A 82 1.09 -2.99 9.98
CA GLU A 82 -0.37 -2.88 9.84
C GLU A 82 -0.91 -1.51 10.33
N PRO A 83 -0.57 -1.01 11.54
CA PRO A 83 -1.02 0.32 11.98
C PRO A 83 -0.52 1.44 11.07
N ALA A 84 0.72 1.34 10.59
CA ALA A 84 1.31 2.35 9.72
C ALA A 84 0.65 2.36 8.34
N ALA A 85 0.34 1.19 7.76
CA ALA A 85 -0.36 1.05 6.50
C ALA A 85 -1.78 1.64 6.57
N LEU A 86 -2.53 1.31 7.63
CA LEU A 86 -3.88 1.83 7.82
C LEU A 86 -3.88 3.35 8.03
N SER A 87 -3.02 3.84 8.93
CA SER A 87 -2.92 5.27 9.25
C SER A 87 -2.50 6.09 8.03
N SER A 88 -1.53 5.61 7.26
CA SER A 88 -1.11 6.27 6.01
C SER A 88 -2.25 6.31 4.99
N ALA A 89 -2.92 5.18 4.72
CA ALA A 89 -3.99 5.12 3.73
C ALA A 89 -5.17 6.07 4.07
N ILE A 90 -5.55 6.15 5.35
CA ILE A 90 -6.59 7.07 5.82
C ILE A 90 -6.14 8.53 5.68
N SER A 91 -4.94 8.86 6.17
CA SER A 91 -4.40 10.23 6.12
C SER A 91 -4.31 10.72 4.68
N ASP A 92 -3.86 9.86 3.78
CA ASP A 92 -3.76 10.14 2.34
C ASP A 92 -5.13 10.35 1.69
N LEU A 93 -6.13 9.53 2.04
CA LEU A 93 -7.50 9.72 1.55
C LEU A 93 -8.08 11.07 2.00
N VAL A 94 -7.88 11.40 3.27
CA VAL A 94 -8.35 12.65 3.87
C VAL A 94 -7.69 13.85 3.19
N ALA A 95 -6.37 13.83 3.06
CA ALA A 95 -5.62 14.90 2.40
C ALA A 95 -6.08 15.06 0.94
N PHE A 96 -6.11 13.97 0.18
CA PHE A 96 -6.48 13.98 -1.23
C PHE A 96 -7.89 14.52 -1.48
N ARG A 97 -8.86 14.15 -0.64
CA ARG A 97 -10.25 14.63 -0.75
C ARG A 97 -10.40 16.10 -0.36
N ASN A 98 -9.66 16.54 0.65
CA ASN A 98 -9.62 17.96 1.02
C ASN A 98 -8.99 18.80 -0.09
N ASP A 99 -7.91 18.33 -0.73
CA ASP A 99 -7.24 19.04 -1.82
C ASP A 99 -8.14 19.18 -3.05
N ILE A 100 -8.82 18.10 -3.47
CA ILE A 100 -9.80 18.15 -4.57
C ILE A 100 -10.91 19.15 -4.26
N TRP A 101 -11.51 19.04 -3.06
CA TRP A 101 -12.62 19.91 -2.68
C TRP A 101 -12.21 21.39 -2.64
N ASN A 102 -11.03 21.67 -2.08
CA ASN A 102 -10.52 23.03 -2.02
C ASN A 102 -10.25 23.60 -3.42
N ALA A 103 -9.77 22.78 -4.35
CA ALA A 103 -9.55 23.20 -5.74
C ALA A 103 -10.87 23.46 -6.50
N GLU A 104 -11.92 22.68 -6.23
CA GLU A 104 -13.19 22.76 -6.96
C GLU A 104 -14.20 23.77 -6.35
N ILE A 105 -14.27 23.82 -5.02
CA ILE A 105 -15.33 24.50 -4.26
C ILE A 105 -14.75 25.53 -3.27
N GLY A 106 -13.53 25.30 -2.78
CA GLY A 106 -12.86 26.14 -1.78
C GLY A 106 -13.18 25.74 -0.34
N GLY A 107 -12.16 25.78 0.53
CA GLY A 107 -12.26 25.34 1.92
C GLY A 107 -12.07 23.82 2.09
N LYS A 108 -12.32 23.30 3.29
CA LYS A 108 -12.17 21.86 3.58
C LYS A 108 -13.42 21.07 3.19
N HIS A 109 -13.22 19.80 2.83
CA HIS A 109 -14.31 18.89 2.46
C HIS A 109 -15.21 18.56 3.67
N PRO A 110 -16.54 18.69 3.60
CA PRO A 110 -17.43 18.59 4.78
C PRO A 110 -17.34 17.25 5.53
N PHE A 111 -17.03 16.15 4.84
CA PHE A 111 -16.90 14.82 5.45
C PHE A 111 -15.46 14.41 5.80
N TYR A 112 -14.45 15.10 5.25
CA TYR A 112 -13.04 14.77 5.47
C TYR A 112 -12.29 15.88 6.24
N ALA A 113 -12.93 17.02 6.51
CA ALA A 113 -12.32 18.18 7.19
C ALA A 113 -11.91 17.88 8.64
N GLU A 114 -12.69 17.03 9.29
CA GLU A 114 -12.54 16.61 10.70
C GLU A 114 -12.02 15.17 10.83
N ALA A 115 -11.79 14.49 9.71
CA ALA A 115 -11.38 13.09 9.70
C ALA A 115 -9.88 12.98 9.97
N ILE A 116 -9.45 13.16 11.22
CA ILE A 116 -8.23 12.58 11.81
C ILE A 116 -8.49 12.37 13.31
#